data_AF-A0A962JXZ8-F1
#
_entry.id   AF-A0A962JXZ8-F1
#
_cell.length_a   1.000
_cell.length_b   1.000
_cell.length_c   1.000
_cell.angle_alpha   90.00
_cell.angle_beta   90.00
_cell.angle_gamma   90.00
#
_symmetry.space_group_name_H-M   'P 1'
#
loop_
_entity.id
_entity.type
_entity.pdbx_description
1 polymer ?
#
loop_
_entity_poly.entity_id
_entity_poly.type
_entity_poly.pdbx_seq_one_letter_code
_entity_poly.pdbx_strand_id
1 'polypeptide(L)'
;MNKTCKTALSLLLATSALTAASGVAVAEEGQFYLAPSIQRINFDEGRGQGWETGFTLGAGYDFTNKLSGEINVFDMSLDGAPDDEVRHYRADLLYSFDKKIGSLTPFVAGGLGHSRFSQNEETVMDVAAGVKYQINDRVEWRTAVRKYLGMDESFHDYALETGFVFRFGGKEKPAAPAPAPVAAAPVDSDGDGVPDSRDACPDTPRTHRVDSRGCSIVLEEVARIDLTVQ
;
A
#
# COMPACT_ATOMS: atom_id res chain seq x y z
N MET A 1 7.05 -48.95 -26.25
CA MET A 1 5.73 -48.27 -26.15
C MET A 1 5.82 -47.23 -25.05
N ASN A 2 5.68 -45.97 -25.44
CA ASN A 2 5.73 -44.75 -24.62
C ASN A 2 4.69 -44.75 -23.48
N LYS A 3 5.01 -44.06 -22.38
CA LYS A 3 4.23 -42.91 -21.89
C LYS A 3 4.93 -42.25 -20.67
N THR A 4 5.74 -41.23 -20.97
CA THR A 4 6.01 -40.10 -20.07
C THR A 4 4.72 -39.32 -19.83
N CYS A 5 4.26 -39.23 -18.59
CA CYS A 5 3.20 -38.27 -18.21
C CYS A 5 3.88 -37.01 -17.65
N LYS A 6 4.04 -36.01 -18.52
CA LYS A 6 4.41 -34.64 -18.14
C LYS A 6 3.13 -33.92 -17.76
N THR A 7 2.95 -33.57 -16.50
CA THR A 7 1.86 -32.68 -16.07
C THR A 7 2.33 -31.24 -16.25
N ALA A 8 2.07 -30.68 -17.43
CA ALA A 8 2.26 -29.26 -17.71
C ALA A 8 1.06 -28.50 -17.16
N LEU A 9 1.20 -27.90 -15.97
CA LEU A 9 0.23 -26.94 -15.46
C LEU A 9 0.43 -25.61 -16.21
N SER A 10 -0.42 -25.40 -17.20
CA SER A 10 -0.39 -24.24 -18.09
C SER A 10 -0.93 -23.03 -17.34
N LEU A 11 -0.03 -22.18 -16.82
CA LEU A 11 -0.39 -20.90 -16.21
C LEU A 11 -0.74 -19.91 -17.33
N LEU A 12 -2.03 -19.72 -17.61
CA LEU A 12 -2.55 -18.67 -18.49
C LEU A 12 -2.35 -17.31 -17.81
N LEU A 13 -1.28 -16.60 -18.16
CA LEU A 13 -1.15 -15.17 -17.89
C LEU A 13 -2.19 -14.42 -18.73
N ALA A 14 -3.30 -14.04 -18.10
CA ALA A 14 -4.18 -13.02 -18.64
C ALA A 14 -3.54 -11.64 -18.35
N THR A 15 -2.81 -11.11 -19.32
CA THR A 15 -2.36 -9.72 -19.32
C THR A 15 -3.56 -8.81 -19.62
N SER A 16 -4.18 -8.25 -18.58
CA SER A 16 -5.05 -7.08 -18.72
C SER A 16 -4.27 -5.84 -18.29
N ALA A 17 -4.27 -4.86 -19.20
CA ALA A 17 -3.55 -3.61 -19.07
C ALA A 17 -3.98 -2.83 -17.82
N LEU A 18 -3.02 -2.55 -16.94
CA LEU A 18 -3.21 -1.71 -15.76
C LEU A 18 -2.85 -0.26 -16.13
N THR A 19 -3.85 0.54 -16.47
CA THR A 19 -3.70 1.99 -16.49
C THR A 19 -3.49 2.48 -15.05
N ALA A 20 -2.30 3.03 -14.79
CA ALA A 20 -1.94 3.58 -13.50
C ALA A 20 -2.74 4.85 -13.22
N ALA A 21 -3.68 4.75 -12.26
CA ALA A 21 -4.17 5.92 -11.54
C ALA A 21 -3.33 6.04 -10.26
N SER A 22 -2.45 7.03 -10.23
CA SER A 22 -1.65 7.39 -9.07
C SER A 22 -2.53 8.09 -8.04
N GLY A 23 -2.98 7.32 -7.05
CA GLY A 23 -3.55 7.78 -5.80
C GLY A 23 -3.18 6.77 -4.73
N VAL A 24 -2.48 7.19 -3.69
CA VAL A 24 -2.17 6.31 -2.55
C VAL A 24 -3.39 6.34 -1.62
N ALA A 25 -4.38 5.49 -1.85
CA ALA A 25 -5.45 5.31 -0.86
C ALA A 25 -4.93 4.51 0.33
N VAL A 26 -5.17 5.07 1.51
CA VAL A 26 -5.00 4.38 2.80
C VAL A 26 -6.22 3.46 2.96
N ALA A 27 -6.02 2.26 3.53
CA ALA A 27 -7.10 1.33 3.84
C ALA A 27 -8.27 2.05 4.55
N GLU A 28 -9.48 1.94 4.01
CA GLU A 28 -10.68 2.59 4.54
C GLU A 28 -11.37 1.69 5.57
N GLU A 29 -12.01 2.29 6.57
CA GLU A 29 -12.75 1.54 7.59
C GLU A 29 -13.90 0.73 6.96
N GLY A 30 -14.06 -0.51 7.42
CA GLY A 30 -15.16 -1.38 7.01
C GLY A 30 -14.95 -2.11 5.68
N GLN A 31 -13.70 -2.35 5.28
CA GLN A 31 -13.35 -3.11 4.08
C GLN A 31 -13.13 -4.60 4.41
N PHE A 32 -13.62 -5.48 3.54
CA PHE A 32 -13.25 -6.89 3.54
C PHE A 32 -12.08 -7.11 2.59
N TYR A 33 -11.22 -8.08 2.87
CA TYR A 33 -10.12 -8.37 1.98
C TYR A 33 -9.76 -9.85 1.95
N LEU A 34 -9.12 -10.25 0.85
CA LEU A 34 -8.49 -11.55 0.67
C LEU A 34 -6.98 -11.38 0.55
N ALA A 35 -6.22 -12.23 1.20
CA ALA A 35 -4.76 -12.16 1.28
C ALA A 35 -4.11 -13.50 0.90
N PRO A 36 -4.06 -13.85 -0.40
CA PRO A 36 -3.23 -14.96 -0.86
C PRO A 36 -1.74 -14.62 -0.68
N SER A 37 -0.99 -15.52 -0.09
CA SER A 37 0.43 -15.32 0.22
C SER A 37 1.21 -16.61 0.15
N ILE A 38 2.53 -16.47 0.02
CA ILE A 38 3.48 -17.57 0.13
C ILE A 38 4.23 -17.38 1.44
N GLN A 39 4.34 -18.46 2.20
CA GLN A 39 5.07 -18.48 3.45
C GLN A 39 6.24 -19.45 3.35
N ARG A 40 7.43 -18.99 3.75
CA ARG A 40 8.60 -19.85 3.94
C ARG A 40 8.88 -20.00 5.42
N ILE A 41 8.86 -21.22 5.92
CA ILE A 41 9.07 -21.54 7.35
C ILE A 41 10.42 -22.21 7.49
N ASN A 42 11.21 -21.77 8.46
CA ASN A 42 12.42 -22.46 8.90
C ASN A 42 12.10 -23.18 10.20
N PHE A 43 12.08 -24.51 10.17
CA PHE A 43 11.89 -25.34 11.35
C PHE A 43 13.24 -25.51 12.07
N ASP A 44 13.23 -25.50 13.40
CA ASP A 44 14.45 -25.69 14.19
C ASP A 44 15.17 -27.02 13.87
N GLU A 45 16.51 -27.02 13.96
CA GLU A 45 17.43 -28.11 13.55
C GLU A 45 17.16 -29.45 14.25
N GLY A 46 16.38 -29.46 15.34
CA GLY A 46 15.92 -30.67 16.03
C GLY A 46 14.86 -31.50 15.29
N ARG A 47 14.23 -30.96 14.24
CA ARG A 47 13.19 -31.65 13.43
C ARG A 47 13.65 -32.05 12.02
N GLY A 48 14.92 -31.80 11.68
CA GLY A 48 15.59 -32.36 10.50
C GLY A 48 15.11 -31.85 9.14
N GLN A 49 14.38 -30.73 9.09
CA GLN A 49 13.87 -30.15 7.84
C GLN A 49 14.34 -28.70 7.71
N GLY A 50 14.81 -28.33 6.52
CA GLY A 50 15.29 -26.98 6.23
C GLY A 50 14.14 -26.00 6.01
N TRP A 51 14.36 -25.02 5.14
CA TRP A 51 13.29 -24.11 4.76
C TRP A 51 12.23 -24.82 3.92
N GLU A 52 10.99 -24.78 4.38
CA GLU A 52 9.81 -25.26 3.66
C GLU A 52 9.01 -24.10 3.08
N THR A 53 8.26 -24.36 2.01
CA THR A 53 7.40 -23.35 1.36
C THR A 53 5.96 -23.83 1.36
N GLY A 54 5.03 -23.00 1.78
CA GLY A 54 3.61 -23.27 1.67
C GLY A 54 2.81 -22.06 1.20
N PHE A 55 1.53 -22.28 0.97
CA PHE A 55 0.59 -21.27 0.51
C PHE A 55 -0.40 -20.93 1.63
N THR A 56 -0.58 -19.64 1.89
CA THR A 56 -1.59 -19.15 2.84
C THR A 56 -2.70 -18.44 2.08
N LEU A 57 -3.95 -18.65 2.50
CA LEU A 57 -5.06 -17.79 2.12
C LEU A 57 -5.66 -17.14 3.36
N GLY A 58 -5.53 -15.82 3.43
CA GLY A 58 -6.17 -14.98 4.44
C GLY A 58 -7.49 -14.41 3.97
N ALA A 59 -8.46 -14.31 4.87
CA ALA A 59 -9.65 -13.48 4.73
C ALA A 59 -9.76 -12.58 5.96
N GLY A 60 -9.90 -11.28 5.75
CA GLY A 60 -9.89 -10.32 6.84
C GLY A 60 -10.82 -9.14 6.66
N TYR A 61 -10.90 -8.36 7.72
CA TYR A 61 -11.75 -7.19 7.84
C TYR A 61 -11.00 -6.05 8.53
N ASP A 62 -11.08 -4.86 7.93
CA ASP A 62 -10.48 -3.64 8.45
C ASP A 62 -11.49 -2.95 9.40
N PHE A 63 -11.30 -3.10 10.72
CA PHE A 63 -12.16 -2.49 11.73
C PHE A 63 -11.98 -0.98 11.78
N THR A 64 -10.73 -0.53 11.65
CA THR A 64 -10.33 0.88 11.56
C THR A 64 -9.23 1.01 10.51
N ASN A 65 -8.75 2.23 10.25
CA ASN A 65 -7.59 2.45 9.38
C ASN A 65 -6.26 1.87 9.92
N LYS A 66 -6.24 1.40 11.17
CA LYS A 66 -5.05 0.83 11.83
C LYS A 66 -5.21 -0.62 12.24
N LEU A 67 -6.42 -1.00 12.66
CA LEU A 67 -6.70 -2.29 13.26
C LEU A 67 -7.51 -3.16 12.29
N SER A 68 -6.98 -4.33 11.99
CA SER A 68 -7.62 -5.33 11.13
C SER A 68 -7.65 -6.68 11.83
N GLY A 69 -8.67 -7.48 11.56
CA GLY A 69 -8.72 -8.90 11.92
C GLY A 69 -8.52 -9.75 10.68
N GLU A 70 -7.80 -10.87 10.78
CA GLU A 70 -7.57 -11.79 9.66
C GLU A 70 -7.66 -13.23 10.13
N ILE A 71 -8.41 -14.05 9.40
CA ILE A 71 -8.39 -15.50 9.55
C ILE A 71 -7.59 -16.06 8.38
N ASN A 72 -6.61 -16.90 8.66
CA ASN A 72 -5.76 -17.54 7.67
C ASN A 72 -5.95 -19.04 7.69
N VAL A 73 -5.99 -19.61 6.49
CA VAL A 73 -5.81 -21.05 6.27
C VAL A 73 -4.48 -21.22 5.56
N PHE A 74 -3.63 -22.08 6.09
CA PHE A 74 -2.38 -22.47 5.48
C PHE A 74 -2.47 -23.91 5.01
N ASP A 75 -2.09 -24.10 3.75
CA ASP A 75 -2.01 -25.39 3.08
C ASP A 75 -0.56 -25.58 2.59
N MET A 76 0.06 -26.68 2.99
CA MET A 76 1.41 -27.04 2.58
C MET A 76 1.42 -28.46 2.05
N SER A 77 1.70 -28.60 0.76
CA SER A 77 1.99 -29.88 0.12
C SER A 77 3.48 -30.20 0.29
N LEU A 78 3.81 -31.23 1.07
CA LEU A 78 5.18 -31.73 1.24
C LEU A 78 5.52 -32.66 0.07
N ASP A 79 6.55 -32.34 -0.72
CA ASP A 79 7.05 -33.23 -1.76
C ASP A 79 7.62 -34.52 -1.12
N GLY A 80 6.98 -35.66 -1.37
CA GLY A 80 7.50 -36.99 -1.02
C GLY A 80 6.74 -37.80 0.05
N ALA A 81 5.64 -37.29 0.62
CA ALA A 81 4.77 -38.03 1.52
C ALA A 81 3.34 -38.08 0.95
N PRO A 82 2.80 -39.26 0.57
CA PRO A 82 1.54 -39.34 -0.18
C PRO A 82 0.27 -39.02 0.62
N ASP A 83 0.33 -38.72 1.93
CA ASP A 83 -0.88 -38.52 2.76
C ASP A 83 -0.73 -37.48 3.90
N ASP A 84 0.34 -36.69 3.98
CA ASP A 84 0.53 -35.71 5.06
C ASP A 84 0.17 -34.27 4.60
N GLU A 85 -1.13 -33.97 4.56
CA GLU A 85 -1.64 -32.60 4.39
C GLU A 85 -1.63 -31.88 5.77
N VAL A 86 -0.75 -30.89 5.94
CA VAL A 86 -0.75 -30.05 7.15
C VAL A 86 -1.69 -28.87 6.91
N ARG A 87 -2.80 -28.85 7.64
CA ARG A 87 -3.75 -27.73 7.62
C ARG A 87 -3.65 -26.94 8.91
N HIS A 88 -3.24 -25.68 8.78
CA HIS A 88 -3.10 -24.76 9.90
C HIS A 88 -4.11 -23.62 9.77
N TYR A 89 -4.83 -23.35 10.85
CA TYR A 89 -5.80 -22.26 10.93
C TYR A 89 -5.28 -21.23 11.91
N ARG A 90 -5.31 -19.94 11.55
CA ARG A 90 -4.84 -18.85 12.42
C ARG A 90 -5.82 -17.70 12.42
N ALA A 91 -6.01 -17.07 13.57
CA ALA A 91 -6.73 -15.81 13.72
C ALA A 91 -5.76 -14.75 14.25
N ASP A 92 -5.56 -13.68 13.48
CA ASP A 92 -4.65 -12.59 13.77
C ASP A 92 -5.40 -11.27 14.02
N LEU A 93 -4.85 -10.46 14.91
CA LEU A 93 -5.08 -9.03 14.95
C LEU A 93 -3.85 -8.31 14.38
N LEU A 94 -4.07 -7.41 13.43
CA LEU A 94 -3.03 -6.63 12.77
C LEU A 94 -3.17 -5.16 13.14
N TYR A 95 -2.06 -4.55 13.56
CA TYR A 95 -1.97 -3.12 13.86
C TYR A 95 -0.97 -2.44 12.92
N SER A 96 -1.47 -1.49 12.13
CA SER A 96 -0.67 -0.69 11.18
C SER A 96 -0.33 0.67 11.80
N PHE A 97 0.92 1.09 11.68
CA PHE A 97 1.36 2.37 12.24
C PHE A 97 1.20 3.51 11.23
N ASP A 98 0.82 4.70 11.72
CA ASP A 98 0.71 5.91 10.88
C ASP A 98 2.05 6.39 10.33
N LYS A 99 3.13 6.11 11.05
CA LYS A 99 4.47 6.57 10.67
C LYS A 99 5.01 5.73 9.52
N LYS A 100 4.82 6.21 8.30
CA LYS A 100 5.33 5.58 7.08
C LYS A 100 6.85 5.70 6.96
N ILE A 101 7.46 4.71 6.32
CA ILE A 101 8.87 4.69 5.93
C ILE A 101 8.91 4.84 4.41
N GLY A 102 8.93 6.09 3.94
CA GLY A 102 8.68 6.39 2.52
C GLY A 102 7.25 6.00 2.12
N SER A 103 7.11 5.12 1.14
CA SER A 103 5.81 4.57 0.70
C SER A 103 5.38 3.32 1.45
N LEU A 104 6.17 2.83 2.41
CA LEU A 104 5.89 1.62 3.16
C LEU A 104 5.18 1.94 4.49
N THR A 105 4.13 1.18 4.78
CA THR A 105 3.41 1.25 6.07
C THR A 105 3.87 0.08 6.94
N PRO A 106 4.59 0.32 8.04
CA PRO A 106 4.96 -0.75 8.96
C PRO A 106 3.73 -1.24 9.73
N PHE A 107 3.74 -2.52 10.09
CA PHE A 107 2.69 -3.13 10.90
C PHE A 107 3.26 -4.23 11.81
N VAL A 108 2.50 -4.55 12.84
CA VAL A 108 2.68 -5.74 13.68
C VAL A 108 1.41 -6.56 13.67
N ALA A 109 1.54 -7.86 13.87
CA ALA A 109 0.42 -8.75 14.05
C ALA A 109 0.69 -9.69 15.23
N GLY A 110 -0.38 -10.16 15.85
CA GLY A 110 -0.33 -11.21 16.85
C GLY A 110 -1.58 -12.05 16.76
N GLY A 111 -1.42 -13.36 16.91
CA GLY A 111 -2.48 -14.30 16.66
C GLY A 111 -2.40 -15.56 17.48
N LEU A 112 -3.47 -16.33 17.34
CA LEU A 112 -3.61 -17.68 17.84
C LEU A 112 -3.94 -18.56 16.64
N GLY A 113 -3.30 -19.72 16.57
CA GLY A 113 -3.55 -20.71 15.56
C GLY A 113 -3.66 -22.11 16.14
N HIS A 114 -4.14 -23.00 15.31
CA HIS A 114 -4.29 -24.41 15.62
C HIS A 114 -3.76 -25.21 14.44
N SER A 115 -2.80 -26.10 14.72
CA SER A 115 -2.21 -27.00 13.74
C SER A 115 -2.73 -28.40 13.98
N ARG A 116 -3.30 -29.03 12.93
CA ARG A 116 -3.62 -30.46 12.97
C ARG A 116 -2.54 -31.23 12.25
N PHE A 117 -1.91 -32.15 12.98
CA PHE A 117 -1.01 -33.18 12.44
C PHE A 117 -1.71 -34.55 12.52
N SER A 118 -1.25 -35.51 11.73
CA SER A 118 -1.86 -36.84 11.58
C SER A 118 -2.10 -37.61 12.90
N GLN A 119 -1.40 -37.27 14.00
CA GLN A 119 -1.61 -37.88 15.32
C GLN A 119 -1.70 -36.90 16.52
N ASN A 120 -1.56 -35.58 16.32
CA ASN A 120 -1.56 -34.61 17.42
C ASN A 120 -2.21 -33.27 16.99
N GLU A 121 -2.84 -32.59 17.94
CA GLU A 121 -3.31 -31.21 17.81
C GLU A 121 -2.41 -30.31 18.65
N GLU A 122 -2.06 -29.12 18.14
CA GLU A 122 -1.19 -28.17 18.83
C GLU A 122 -1.81 -26.77 18.76
N THR A 123 -1.90 -26.10 19.92
CA THR A 123 -2.22 -24.67 19.96
C THR A 123 -0.95 -23.84 19.79
N VAL A 124 -0.97 -22.91 18.84
CA VAL A 124 0.18 -22.08 18.49
C VAL A 124 -0.16 -20.62 18.73
N MET A 125 0.74 -19.89 19.37
CA MET A 125 0.71 -18.42 19.37
C MET A 125 1.70 -17.91 18.35
N ASP A 126 1.44 -16.72 17.80
CA ASP A 126 2.39 -16.10 16.90
C ASP A 126 2.43 -14.59 17.03
N VAL A 127 3.59 -14.05 16.63
CA VAL A 127 3.84 -12.62 16.53
C VAL A 127 4.54 -12.33 15.21
N ALA A 128 4.12 -11.28 14.52
CA ALA A 128 4.71 -10.86 13.26
C ALA A 128 5.00 -9.37 13.22
N ALA A 129 6.02 -9.01 12.46
CA ALA A 129 6.35 -7.63 12.13
C ALA A 129 6.66 -7.54 10.64
N GLY A 130 6.15 -6.51 9.98
CA GLY A 130 6.24 -6.40 8.55
C GLY A 130 6.00 -5.01 8.00
N VAL A 131 6.02 -4.93 6.67
CA VAL A 131 5.72 -3.72 5.91
C VAL A 131 4.69 -4.01 4.83
N LYS A 132 3.92 -2.98 4.52
CA LYS A 132 2.89 -2.97 3.48
C LYS A 132 3.25 -1.91 2.45
N TYR A 133 3.03 -2.21 1.18
CA TYR A 133 3.16 -1.27 0.09
C TYR A 133 1.83 -1.19 -0.66
N GLN A 134 1.20 -0.01 -0.64
CA GLN A 134 -0.04 0.20 -1.37
C GLN A 134 0.27 0.36 -2.87
N ILE A 135 -0.24 -0.55 -3.70
CA ILE A 135 -0.03 -0.50 -5.16
C ILE A 135 -1.11 0.40 -5.80
N ASN A 136 -2.35 0.24 -5.38
CA ASN A 136 -3.50 1.06 -5.78
C ASN A 136 -4.60 0.99 -4.70
N ASP A 137 -5.76 1.57 -4.95
CA ASP A 137 -6.83 1.66 -3.95
C ASP A 137 -7.41 0.31 -3.49
N ARG A 138 -7.14 -0.79 -4.21
CA ARG A 138 -7.68 -2.13 -3.90
C ARG A 138 -6.61 -3.19 -3.70
N VAL A 139 -5.35 -2.91 -4.05
CA VAL A 139 -4.27 -3.89 -4.03
C VAL A 139 -3.11 -3.36 -3.20
N GLU A 140 -2.70 -4.16 -2.22
CA GLU A 140 -1.56 -3.94 -1.36
C GLU A 140 -0.62 -5.14 -1.48
N TRP A 141 0.69 -4.90 -1.52
CA TRP A 141 1.68 -5.94 -1.28
C TRP A 141 2.08 -5.93 0.19
N ARG A 142 2.14 -7.10 0.82
CA ARG A 142 2.47 -7.26 2.24
C ARG A 142 3.58 -8.28 2.40
N THR A 143 4.58 -7.95 3.23
CA THR A 143 5.57 -8.93 3.69
C THR A 143 5.84 -8.78 5.18
N ALA A 144 6.04 -9.90 5.86
CA ALA A 144 6.31 -9.94 7.30
C ALA A 144 7.22 -11.10 7.67
N VAL A 145 8.03 -10.88 8.71
CA VAL A 145 8.66 -11.97 9.45
C VAL A 145 7.74 -12.32 10.61
N ARG A 146 7.49 -13.62 10.80
CA ARG A 146 6.63 -14.17 11.85
C ARG A 146 7.41 -15.16 12.70
N LYS A 147 7.11 -15.17 13.99
CA LYS A 147 7.59 -16.16 14.94
C LYS A 147 6.40 -16.94 15.47
N TYR A 148 6.47 -18.26 15.36
CA TYR A 148 5.52 -19.20 15.96
C TYR A 148 6.06 -19.69 17.29
N LEU A 149 5.17 -19.86 18.26
CA LEU A 149 5.44 -20.31 19.62
C LEU A 149 4.44 -21.42 19.93
N GLY A 150 4.92 -22.65 20.09
CA GLY A 150 4.09 -23.76 20.56
C GLY A 150 3.71 -23.59 22.02
N MET A 151 2.46 -23.85 22.36
CA MET A 151 1.97 -23.79 23.74
C MET A 151 2.03 -25.14 24.45
N ASP A 152 1.88 -26.23 23.69
CA ASP A 152 1.84 -27.58 24.23
C ASP A 152 3.25 -28.22 24.16
N GLU A 153 3.99 -27.95 23.08
CA GLU A 153 5.43 -28.21 22.97
C GLU A 153 6.22 -26.90 22.84
N SER A 154 7.29 -26.74 23.64
CA SER A 154 8.12 -25.54 23.63
C SER A 154 9.02 -25.48 22.38
N PHE A 155 8.44 -25.11 21.24
CA PHE A 155 9.17 -24.81 20.01
C PHE A 155 9.05 -23.33 19.62
N HIS A 156 10.05 -22.85 18.86
CA HIS A 156 10.02 -21.53 18.23
C HIS A 156 10.44 -21.63 16.77
N ASP A 157 9.51 -21.39 15.86
CA ASP A 157 9.79 -21.43 14.42
C ASP A 157 9.70 -20.01 13.83
N TYR A 158 10.49 -19.74 12.80
CA TYR A 158 10.49 -18.45 12.11
C TYR A 158 9.98 -18.61 10.69
N ALA A 159 9.17 -17.67 10.24
CA ALA A 159 8.63 -17.66 8.91
C ALA A 159 8.77 -16.30 8.24
N LEU A 160 8.95 -16.31 6.93
CA LEU A 160 8.81 -15.16 6.06
C LEU A 160 7.53 -15.32 5.26
N GLU A 161 6.59 -14.40 5.40
CA GLU A 161 5.32 -14.36 4.68
C GLU A 161 5.37 -13.20 3.67
N THR A 162 4.96 -13.43 2.43
CA THR A 162 4.84 -12.38 1.42
C THR A 162 3.69 -12.67 0.47
N GLY A 163 2.88 -11.66 0.18
CA GLY A 163 1.74 -11.82 -0.71
C GLY A 163 1.05 -10.52 -1.06
N PHE A 164 -0.10 -10.67 -1.71
CA PHE A 164 -0.95 -9.55 -2.10
C PHE A 164 -2.24 -9.58 -1.29
N VAL A 165 -2.75 -8.39 -0.99
CA VAL A 165 -4.02 -8.19 -0.31
C VAL A 165 -4.95 -7.45 -1.26
N PHE A 166 -6.09 -8.08 -1.56
CA PHE A 166 -7.14 -7.56 -2.42
C PHE A 166 -8.30 -7.09 -1.55
N ARG A 167 -8.58 -5.79 -1.56
CA ARG A 167 -9.64 -5.15 -0.77
C ARG A 167 -10.92 -4.99 -1.58
N PHE A 168 -12.04 -5.23 -0.91
CA PHE A 168 -13.40 -5.18 -1.44
C PHE A 168 -14.29 -4.35 -0.50
N GLY A 169 -15.15 -3.52 -1.09
CA GLY A 169 -16.01 -2.61 -0.33
C GLY A 169 -15.25 -1.36 0.17
N GLY A 170 -15.81 -0.71 1.19
CA GLY A 170 -15.39 0.62 1.66
C GLY A 170 -16.43 1.67 1.31
N LYS A 171 -16.60 2.65 2.21
CA LYS A 171 -17.47 3.80 1.93
C LYS A 171 -16.79 4.63 0.86
N GLU A 172 -17.42 4.74 -0.30
CA GLU A 172 -16.95 5.57 -1.41
C GLU A 172 -16.54 6.94 -0.87
N LYS A 173 -15.25 7.29 -1.00
CA LYS A 173 -14.74 8.62 -0.67
C LYS A 173 -15.72 9.63 -1.27
N PRO A 174 -16.33 10.53 -0.46
CA PRO A 174 -17.21 11.54 -0.99
C PRO A 174 -16.50 12.20 -2.16
N ALA A 175 -17.13 12.16 -3.35
CA ALA A 175 -16.59 12.80 -4.52
C ALA A 175 -16.12 14.19 -4.10
N ALA A 176 -14.86 14.52 -4.39
CA ALA A 176 -14.34 15.85 -4.11
C ALA A 176 -15.41 16.84 -4.61
N PRO A 177 -15.84 17.82 -3.79
CA PRO A 177 -16.89 18.74 -4.19
C PRO A 177 -16.53 19.22 -5.59
N ALA A 178 -17.47 19.09 -6.54
CA ALA A 178 -17.27 19.58 -7.89
C ALA A 178 -16.68 21.00 -7.77
N PRO A 179 -15.61 21.34 -8.51
CA PRO A 179 -14.99 22.65 -8.38
C PRO A 179 -16.11 23.68 -8.46
N ALA A 180 -16.22 24.50 -7.41
CA ALA A 180 -17.23 25.55 -7.36
C ALA A 180 -17.19 26.28 -8.70
N PRO A 181 -18.35 26.64 -9.30
CA PRO A 181 -18.36 27.34 -10.57
C PRO A 181 -17.39 28.51 -10.46
N VAL A 182 -16.33 28.47 -11.26
CA VAL A 182 -15.33 29.54 -11.31
C VAL A 182 -16.12 30.78 -11.66
N ALA A 183 -16.37 31.65 -10.69
CA ALA A 183 -16.94 32.95 -10.96
C ALA A 183 -16.08 33.56 -12.06
N ALA A 184 -16.70 33.94 -13.17
CA ALA A 184 -15.97 34.51 -14.30
C ALA A 184 -15.00 35.55 -13.75
N ALA A 185 -13.70 35.32 -13.95
CA ALA A 185 -12.69 36.29 -13.55
C ALA A 185 -13.09 37.63 -14.17
N PRO A 186 -13.04 38.73 -13.42
CA PRO A 186 -13.38 40.03 -13.97
C PRO A 186 -12.45 40.33 -15.15
N VAL A 187 -13.01 40.92 -16.22
CA VAL A 187 -12.27 41.20 -17.46
C VAL A 187 -11.08 42.11 -17.15
N ASP A 188 -9.92 41.75 -17.69
CA ASP A 188 -8.65 42.47 -17.62
C ASP A 188 -8.12 42.47 -19.07
N SER A 189 -8.34 43.59 -19.77
CA SER A 189 -8.18 43.73 -21.21
C SER A 189 -6.72 43.90 -21.64
N ASP A 190 -5.90 44.58 -20.85
CA ASP A 190 -4.48 44.77 -21.12
C ASP A 190 -3.61 43.71 -20.42
N GLY A 191 -4.15 43.03 -19.41
CA GLY A 191 -3.56 41.88 -18.74
C GLY A 191 -2.49 42.25 -17.72
N ASP A 192 -2.54 43.47 -17.17
CA ASP A 192 -1.60 44.00 -16.19
C ASP A 192 -1.87 43.48 -14.74
N GLY A 193 -2.98 42.78 -14.55
CA GLY A 193 -3.41 42.18 -13.27
C GLY A 193 -4.45 43.02 -12.51
N VAL A 194 -4.89 44.15 -13.04
CA VAL A 194 -5.97 44.98 -12.50
C VAL A 194 -7.20 44.86 -13.41
N PRO A 195 -8.38 44.47 -12.90
CA PRO A 195 -9.55 44.33 -13.76
C PRO A 195 -10.01 45.68 -14.33
N ASP A 196 -10.53 45.70 -15.56
CA ASP A 196 -10.97 46.90 -16.30
C ASP A 196 -11.88 47.81 -15.48
N SER A 197 -12.71 47.23 -14.60
CA SER A 197 -13.60 47.96 -13.69
C SER A 197 -12.90 48.85 -12.64
N ARG A 198 -11.60 48.61 -12.40
CA ARG A 198 -10.75 49.27 -11.39
C ARG A 198 -9.46 49.81 -11.98
N ASP A 199 -9.25 49.62 -13.27
CA ASP A 199 -8.08 50.09 -13.98
C ASP A 199 -8.28 51.55 -14.42
N ALA A 200 -7.37 52.41 -13.99
CA ALA A 200 -7.33 53.82 -14.33
C ALA A 200 -6.41 54.10 -15.54
N CYS A 201 -5.64 53.10 -15.99
CA CYS A 201 -4.62 53.19 -17.02
C CYS A 201 -4.77 52.03 -18.05
N PRO A 202 -5.82 52.06 -18.91
CA PRO A 202 -6.31 50.92 -19.73
C PRO A 202 -5.44 50.47 -20.92
N ASP A 203 -4.13 50.71 -20.89
CA ASP A 203 -3.17 50.31 -21.92
C ASP A 203 -1.79 50.02 -21.30
N THR A 204 -1.76 49.52 -20.08
CA THR A 204 -0.50 49.30 -19.37
C THR A 204 0.16 48.01 -19.85
N PRO A 205 1.43 48.06 -20.31
CA PRO A 205 2.09 46.84 -20.75
C PRO A 205 2.17 45.81 -19.61
N ARG A 206 1.79 44.57 -19.89
CA ARG A 206 1.84 43.44 -18.94
C ARG A 206 3.19 43.22 -18.26
N THR A 207 4.26 43.75 -18.84
CA THR A 207 5.63 43.65 -18.34
C THR A 207 5.97 44.73 -17.31
N HIS A 208 5.14 45.77 -17.17
CA HIS A 208 5.34 46.83 -16.20
C HIS A 208 4.85 46.40 -14.83
N ARG A 209 5.50 46.91 -13.79
CA ARG A 209 4.90 46.87 -12.45
C ARG A 209 3.86 47.97 -12.39
N VAL A 210 2.66 47.62 -11.96
CA VAL A 210 1.53 48.55 -11.85
C VAL A 210 1.14 48.76 -10.39
N ASP A 211 0.60 49.95 -10.09
CA ASP A 211 0.00 50.25 -8.80
C ASP A 211 -1.37 49.55 -8.64
N SER A 212 -2.06 49.76 -7.52
CA SER A 212 -3.37 49.17 -7.27
C SER A 212 -4.49 49.68 -8.20
N ARG A 213 -4.19 50.60 -9.12
CA ARG A 213 -5.11 51.19 -10.10
C ARG A 213 -4.67 50.89 -11.54
N GLY A 214 -3.72 49.98 -11.76
CA GLY A 214 -3.24 49.59 -13.09
C GLY A 214 -2.21 50.56 -13.69
N CYS A 215 -1.72 51.54 -12.94
CA CYS A 215 -0.80 52.54 -13.49
C CYS A 215 0.67 52.17 -13.24
N SER A 216 1.50 52.23 -14.28
CA SER A 216 2.93 51.88 -14.25
C SER A 216 3.72 52.66 -13.18
N ILE A 217 4.50 51.95 -12.35
CA ILE A 217 5.48 52.53 -11.42
C ILE A 217 6.88 52.53 -12.07
N VAL A 218 7.41 53.70 -12.38
CA VAL A 218 8.80 53.83 -12.87
C VAL A 218 9.73 53.78 -11.66
N LEU A 219 10.51 52.71 -11.53
CA LEU A 219 11.66 52.69 -10.62
C LEU A 219 12.82 53.35 -11.37
N GLU A 220 13.05 54.64 -11.16
CA GLU A 220 14.24 55.30 -11.67
C GLU A 220 15.49 54.76 -10.95
N GLU A 221 16.18 53.79 -11.55
CA GLU A 221 17.54 53.46 -11.17
C GLU A 221 18.49 54.48 -11.84
N VAL A 222 18.74 55.60 -11.16
CA VAL A 222 19.72 56.59 -11.61
C VAL A 222 21.14 56.07 -11.28
N ALA A 223 21.67 55.19 -12.10
CA ALA A 223 23.08 54.83 -12.05
C ALA A 223 23.93 55.92 -12.72
N ARG A 224 24.51 56.84 -11.94
CA ARG A 224 25.53 57.78 -12.42
C ARG A 224 26.87 57.05 -12.47
N ILE A 225 27.37 56.78 -13.67
CA ILE A 225 28.73 56.27 -13.89
C ILE A 225 29.63 57.48 -14.14
N ASP A 226 30.47 57.84 -13.17
CA ASP A 226 31.54 58.81 -13.37
C ASP A 226 32.71 58.14 -14.10
N LEU A 227 32.94 58.55 -15.35
CA LEU A 227 34.01 58.03 -16.20
C LEU A 227 35.27 58.88 -16.01
N THR A 228 36.22 58.37 -15.23
CA THR A 228 37.53 59.03 -15.07
C THR A 228 38.46 58.51 -16.17
N VAL A 229 38.76 59.36 -17.16
CA VAL A 229 39.82 59.08 -18.14
C VAL A 229 41.12 59.62 -17.56
N GLN A 230 42.08 58.72 -17.29
CA GLN A 230 43.47 59.06 -16.99
C GLN A 230 44.32 58.99 -18.26
#